data_AF-A0A8I0CTQ6-F1
#
_entry.id   AF-A0A8I0CTQ6-F1
#
_cell.length_a   1.000
_cell.length_b   1.000
_cell.length_c   1.000
_cell.angle_alpha   90.00
_cell.angle_beta   90.00
_cell.angle_gamma   90.00
#
_symmetry.space_group_name_H-M   'P 1'
#
loop_
_entity.id
_entity.type
_entity.pdbx_description
1 polymer ?
#
loop_
_entity_poly.entity_id
_entity_poly.type
_entity_poly.pdbx_seq_one_letter_code
_entity_poly.pdbx_strand_id
1 'polypeptide(L)'
;MALKPCKSCRHTVDATAKVCPNCGVKNPGVTVGQQIFGLLILLVIIAGAVTMCSGGDKDKAADKAPLAEKPAQSSVLPSTYTITKDEFREGRPRKVEVMLPRRLNDTELAEVAKAIRVETKFKADKTFIGFRVEGQTEKTYWANASFDPDYRASLIGVSAQDFQTLRAMDLKAYPNRIGSWLRDGALGHVMVLYKQKDKYAIDSVFASGGKNTQHYVGKKLPDGGLRLDDPESDFNEHYVVDASGNLQGWGESGVYMTLPPFKPVQ
;
A
#
# COMPACT_ATOMS: atom_id res chain seq x y z
N MET A 1 11.51 6.16 -33.29
CA MET A 1 11.23 6.60 -31.91
C MET A 1 12.40 7.49 -31.48
N ALA A 2 12.14 8.72 -31.04
CA ALA A 2 13.22 9.64 -30.66
C ALA A 2 13.65 9.33 -29.22
N LEU A 3 14.88 8.84 -29.04
CA LEU A 3 15.45 8.61 -27.72
C LEU A 3 16.00 9.93 -27.17
N LYS A 4 15.76 10.20 -25.88
CA LYS A 4 16.30 11.37 -25.18
C LYS A 4 17.01 10.91 -23.90
N PRO A 5 18.10 11.58 -23.50
CA PRO A 5 18.76 11.27 -22.24
C PRO A 5 17.87 11.69 -21.07
N CYS A 6 17.73 10.81 -20.08
CA CYS A 6 17.11 11.11 -18.80
C CYS A 6 17.89 12.22 -18.10
N LYS A 7 17.23 13.31 -17.71
CA LYS A 7 17.91 14.47 -17.13
C LYS A 7 18.45 14.25 -15.72
N SER A 8 18.04 13.17 -15.04
CA SER A 8 18.57 12.77 -13.73
C SER A 8 19.80 11.84 -13.85
N CYS A 9 19.68 10.67 -14.48
CA CYS A 9 20.75 9.66 -14.54
C CYS A 9 21.47 9.54 -15.88
N ARG A 10 21.12 10.37 -16.89
CA ARG A 10 21.66 10.38 -18.27
C ARG A 10 21.46 9.12 -19.11
N HIS A 11 20.78 8.10 -18.59
CA HIS A 11 20.41 6.93 -19.37
C HIS A 11 19.45 7.31 -20.53
N THR A 12 19.64 6.74 -21.71
CA THR A 12 18.79 6.99 -22.88
C THR A 12 17.43 6.32 -22.72
N VAL A 13 16.36 7.09 -22.81
CA VAL A 13 14.98 6.62 -22.66
C VAL A 13 14.12 7.09 -23.83
N ASP A 14 13.01 6.40 -24.07
CA ASP A 14 12.01 6.87 -25.03
C ASP A 14 11.48 8.25 -24.60
N ALA A 15 11.33 9.18 -25.56
CA ALA A 15 10.83 10.53 -25.27
C ALA A 15 9.42 10.55 -24.64
N THR A 16 8.65 9.47 -24.77
CA THR A 16 7.31 9.30 -24.20
C THR A 16 7.29 8.53 -22.87
N ALA A 17 8.45 8.08 -22.38
CA ALA A 17 8.53 7.33 -21.14
C ALA A 17 8.05 8.16 -19.94
N LYS A 18 7.03 7.67 -19.22
CA LYS A 18 6.50 8.31 -18.01
C LYS A 18 7.43 8.18 -16.80
N VAL A 19 8.25 7.12 -16.77
CA VAL A 19 9.19 6.82 -15.69
C VAL A 19 10.50 6.32 -16.30
N CYS A 20 11.64 6.74 -15.76
CA CYS A 20 12.94 6.20 -16.17
C CYS A 20 13.10 4.76 -15.66
N PRO A 21 13.38 3.76 -16.52
CA PRO A 21 13.58 2.38 -16.09
C PRO A 21 14.85 2.18 -15.25
N ASN A 22 15.83 3.11 -15.36
CA ASN A 22 17.10 2.99 -14.66
C ASN A 22 17.10 3.65 -13.27
N CYS A 23 16.50 4.84 -13.11
CA CYS A 23 16.53 5.57 -11.84
C CYS A 23 15.16 5.86 -11.22
N GLY A 24 14.06 5.43 -11.86
CA GLY A 24 12.71 5.57 -11.30
C GLY A 24 12.14 7.00 -11.30
N VAL A 25 12.86 8.00 -11.83
CA VAL A 25 12.34 9.38 -11.87
C VAL A 25 11.15 9.48 -12.82
N LYS A 26 10.08 10.14 -12.37
CA LYS A 26 8.90 10.45 -13.19
C LYS A 26 9.25 11.58 -14.17
N ASN A 27 8.80 11.46 -15.42
CA ASN A 27 9.04 12.40 -16.52
C ASN A 27 10.54 12.67 -16.80
N PRO A 28 11.32 11.65 -17.21
CA PRO A 28 12.77 11.75 -17.39
C PRO A 28 13.25 12.77 -18.42
N GLY A 29 12.38 13.19 -19.35
CA GLY A 29 12.71 14.13 -20.42
C GLY A 29 12.68 15.62 -20.02
N VAL A 30 12.14 15.97 -18.84
CA VAL A 30 11.96 17.35 -18.39
C VAL A 30 12.60 17.56 -17.01
N THR A 31 13.11 18.77 -16.75
CA THR A 31 13.56 19.13 -15.40
C THR A 31 12.40 19.74 -14.61
N VAL A 32 12.44 19.63 -13.28
CA VAL A 32 11.48 20.30 -12.38
C VAL A 32 11.40 21.80 -12.68
N GLY A 33 12.54 22.44 -12.99
CA GLY A 33 12.59 23.85 -13.39
C GLY A 33 11.84 24.16 -14.69
N GLN A 34 11.86 23.26 -15.68
CA GLN A 34 11.09 23.44 -16.93
C GLN A 34 9.58 23.25 -16.73
N GLN A 35 9.15 22.40 -15.79
CA GLN A 35 7.73 22.25 -15.48
C GLN A 35 7.18 23.49 -14.76
N ILE A 36 7.93 24.06 -13.82
CA ILE A 36 7.55 25.30 -13.13
C ILE A 36 7.52 26.48 -14.12
N PHE A 37 8.51 26.58 -15.00
CA PHE A 37 8.56 27.64 -16.02
C PHE A 37 7.42 27.53 -17.05
N GLY A 38 7.07 26.30 -17.47
CA GLY A 38 5.94 26.04 -18.35
C GLY A 38 4.59 26.41 -17.71
N LEU A 39 4.42 26.13 -16.41
CA LEU A 39 3.22 26.50 -15.66
C LEU A 39 3.09 28.02 -15.50
N LEU A 40 4.21 28.72 -15.26
CA LEU A 40 4.24 30.18 -15.16
C LEU A 40 3.90 30.86 -16.49
N ILE A 41 4.45 30.38 -17.62
CA ILE A 41 4.10 30.89 -18.96
C ILE A 41 2.60 30.67 -19.24
N LEU A 42 2.07 29.50 -18.92
CA LEU A 42 0.65 29.20 -19.11
C LEU A 42 -0.24 30.16 -18.30
N LEU A 43 0.12 30.43 -17.03
CA LEU A 43 -0.61 31.38 -16.18
C LEU A 43 -0.54 32.81 -16.71
N VAL A 44 0.59 33.25 -17.27
CA VAL A 44 0.73 34.57 -17.91
C VAL A 44 -0.11 34.66 -19.19
N ILE A 45 -0.15 33.60 -20.00
CA ILE A 45 -1.01 33.54 -21.19
C ILE A 45 -2.49 33.60 -20.80
N ILE A 46 -2.89 32.87 -19.75
CA ILE A 46 -4.27 32.92 -19.23
C ILE A 46 -4.59 34.32 -18.70
N ALA A 47 -3.69 34.94 -17.93
CA ALA A 47 -3.88 36.31 -17.44
C ALA A 47 -3.99 37.32 -18.59
N GLY A 48 -3.13 37.19 -19.62
CA GLY A 48 -3.18 38.02 -20.83
C GLY A 48 -4.48 37.85 -21.63
N ALA A 49 -4.97 36.61 -21.76
CA ALA A 49 -6.23 36.30 -22.44
C ALA A 49 -7.45 36.87 -21.68
N VAL A 50 -7.43 36.83 -20.33
CA VAL A 50 -8.49 37.43 -19.51
C VAL A 50 -8.46 38.96 -19.61
N THR A 51 -7.28 39.59 -19.70
CA THR A 51 -7.19 41.05 -19.93
C THR A 51 -7.59 41.51 -21.33
N MET A 52 -7.57 40.62 -22.33
CA MET A 52 -8.02 40.93 -23.69
C MET A 52 -9.51 40.65 -23.94
N CYS A 53 -10.22 40.03 -22.99
CA CYS A 53 -11.63 39.67 -23.11
C CYS A 53 -12.50 40.18 -21.96
N SER A 54 -12.34 41.43 -21.53
CA SER A 54 -13.30 42.10 -20.64
C SER A 54 -13.37 43.60 -20.91
N GLY A 55 -14.09 43.95 -21.98
CA GLY A 55 -14.84 45.19 -22.04
C GLY A 55 -16.29 44.90 -21.67
N GLY A 56 -16.86 45.66 -20.72
CA GLY A 56 -18.31 45.70 -20.47
C GLY A 56 -18.75 45.45 -19.02
N ASP A 57 -18.75 46.52 -18.22
CA ASP A 57 -19.84 47.01 -17.35
C ASP A 57 -20.89 46.03 -16.77
N LYS A 58 -20.90 45.88 -15.43
CA LYS A 58 -21.97 46.37 -14.53
C LYS A 58 -21.91 45.72 -13.13
N ASP A 59 -21.94 46.58 -12.13
CA ASP A 59 -22.20 46.26 -10.73
C ASP A 59 -23.53 45.52 -10.52
N LYS A 60 -23.50 44.44 -9.72
CA LYS A 60 -24.52 44.16 -8.71
C LYS A 60 -24.03 43.15 -7.68
N ALA A 61 -24.11 43.56 -6.42
CA ALA A 61 -23.79 42.79 -5.24
C ALA A 61 -24.70 41.57 -5.06
N ALA A 62 -24.10 40.45 -4.64
CA ALA A 62 -24.75 39.45 -3.79
C ALA A 62 -23.67 38.59 -3.09
N ASP A 63 -23.73 38.63 -1.77
CA ASP A 63 -23.32 37.61 -0.79
C ASP A 63 -21.89 37.04 -0.79
N LYS A 64 -21.15 37.51 0.21
CA LYS A 64 -20.04 36.78 0.85
C LYS A 64 -20.57 35.45 1.40
N ALA A 65 -20.44 34.38 0.62
CA ALA A 65 -20.34 33.04 1.18
C ALA A 65 -18.95 32.89 1.84
N PRO A 66 -18.85 32.42 3.09
CA PRO A 66 -17.57 32.19 3.74
C PRO A 66 -16.72 31.21 2.93
N LEU A 67 -15.40 31.47 2.90
CA LEU A 67 -14.42 30.50 2.46
C LEU A 67 -14.76 29.14 3.07
N ALA A 68 -14.95 28.14 2.22
CA ALA A 68 -14.93 26.76 2.64
C ALA A 68 -13.56 26.50 3.28
N GLU A 69 -13.54 26.54 4.61
CA GLU A 69 -12.49 25.95 5.41
C GLU A 69 -12.37 24.50 4.96
N LYS A 70 -11.25 24.19 4.31
CA LYS A 70 -10.71 22.84 4.22
C LYS A 70 -10.93 22.20 5.58
N PRO A 71 -11.62 21.06 5.71
CA PRO A 71 -11.89 20.49 7.01
C PRO A 71 -10.55 20.30 7.71
N ALA A 72 -10.36 21.06 8.78
CA ALA A 72 -9.32 20.84 9.76
C ALA A 72 -9.55 19.40 10.22
N GLN A 73 -8.73 18.48 9.70
CA GLN A 73 -8.70 17.12 10.17
C GLN A 73 -8.43 17.21 11.67
N SER A 74 -9.44 16.75 12.39
CA SER A 74 -9.54 16.76 13.83
C SER A 74 -8.23 16.32 14.47
N SER A 75 -7.88 17.01 15.56
CA SER A 75 -6.82 16.68 16.50
C SER A 75 -6.64 15.18 16.64
N VAL A 76 -5.50 14.70 16.15
CA VAL A 76 -5.13 13.30 16.15
C VAL A 76 -4.80 12.87 17.58
N LEU A 77 -5.41 11.75 17.96
CA LEU A 77 -5.22 10.85 19.12
C LEU A 77 -6.50 10.76 19.97
N PRO A 78 -7.07 9.55 20.12
CA PRO A 78 -6.28 8.39 20.53
C PRO A 78 -6.51 7.17 19.61
N SER A 79 -5.43 6.61 19.08
CA SER A 79 -5.41 5.16 18.84
C SER A 79 -4.40 4.60 19.80
N THR A 80 -4.90 4.06 20.91
CA THR A 80 -4.13 3.40 21.97
C THR A 80 -3.44 2.19 21.37
N TYR A 81 -2.26 2.44 20.82
CA TYR A 81 -1.31 1.39 20.48
C TYR A 81 -0.87 0.70 21.77
N THR A 82 -0.49 -0.57 21.66
CA THR A 82 0.08 -1.32 22.78
C THR A 82 1.55 -1.55 22.51
N ILE A 83 2.42 -1.09 23.42
CA ILE A 83 3.83 -1.48 23.40
C ILE A 83 3.91 -2.93 23.88
N THR A 84 4.24 -3.85 22.99
CA THR A 84 4.38 -5.28 23.32
C THR A 84 5.78 -5.62 23.80
N LYS A 85 6.76 -4.77 23.48
CA LYS A 85 8.16 -4.94 23.88
C LYS A 85 8.89 -3.61 23.90
N ASP A 86 9.70 -3.37 24.93
CA ASP A 86 10.55 -2.18 25.04
C ASP A 86 11.89 -2.56 25.68
N GLU A 87 12.94 -2.66 24.87
CA GLU A 87 14.27 -3.08 25.27
C GLU A 87 15.30 -1.98 25.02
N PHE A 88 16.17 -1.76 26.01
CA PHE A 88 17.32 -0.87 25.87
C PHE A 88 18.56 -1.52 26.45
N ARG A 89 19.68 -1.35 25.75
CA ARG A 89 21.02 -1.68 26.22
C ARG A 89 21.94 -0.55 25.78
N GLU A 90 22.84 -0.14 26.68
CA GLU A 90 23.83 0.88 26.37
C GLU A 90 24.65 0.51 25.12
N GLY A 91 24.95 1.51 24.29
CA GLY A 91 25.62 1.31 23.00
C GLY A 91 24.75 0.70 21.89
N ARG A 92 23.46 0.44 22.11
CA ARG A 92 22.51 -0.04 21.09
C ARG A 92 21.26 0.85 21.01
N PRO A 93 20.58 0.91 19.85
CA PRO A 93 19.29 1.59 19.77
C PRO A 93 18.28 0.96 20.74
N ARG A 94 17.47 1.78 21.41
CA ARG A 94 16.24 1.31 22.07
C ARG A 94 15.37 0.62 21.02
N LYS A 95 14.91 -0.59 21.29
CA LYS A 95 14.02 -1.34 20.39
C LYS A 95 12.63 -1.43 21.01
N VAL A 96 11.65 -0.93 20.29
CA VAL A 96 10.25 -0.95 20.69
C VAL A 96 9.47 -1.77 19.67
N GLU A 97 8.60 -2.66 20.15
CA GLU A 97 7.61 -3.34 19.31
C GLU A 97 6.21 -2.88 19.73
N VAL A 98 5.39 -2.58 18.74
CA VAL A 98 4.10 -1.92 18.92
C VAL A 98 3.03 -2.67 18.15
N MET A 99 1.92 -2.97 18.82
CA MET A 99 0.68 -3.42 18.19
C MET A 99 -0.24 -2.21 17.96
N LEU A 100 -0.61 -1.99 16.70
CA LEU A 100 -1.56 -0.96 16.28
C LEU A 100 -2.93 -1.60 16.07
N PRO A 101 -4.04 -0.95 16.50
CA PRO A 101 -5.39 -1.47 16.24
C PRO A 101 -5.78 -1.37 14.77
N ARG A 102 -5.09 -0.53 13.98
CA ARG A 102 -5.32 -0.36 12.54
C ARG A 102 -4.07 0.11 11.82
N ARG A 103 -4.09 0.02 10.49
CA ARG A 103 -3.10 0.66 9.62
C ARG A 103 -3.22 2.18 9.74
N LEU A 104 -2.07 2.83 9.83
CA LEU A 104 -1.94 4.28 9.92
C LEU A 104 -1.48 4.84 8.57
N ASN A 105 -1.82 6.09 8.27
CA ASN A 105 -1.15 6.82 7.19
C ASN A 105 0.20 7.37 7.66
N ASP A 106 0.99 7.95 6.75
CA ASP A 106 2.34 8.44 7.04
C ASP A 106 2.39 9.49 8.18
N THR A 107 1.42 10.40 8.22
CA THR A 107 1.32 11.44 9.25
C THR A 107 1.03 10.82 10.62
N GLU A 108 0.02 9.96 10.69
CA GLU A 108 -0.37 9.28 11.93
C GLU A 108 0.76 8.38 12.46
N LEU A 109 1.45 7.66 11.57
CA LEU A 109 2.59 6.82 11.95
C LEU A 109 3.74 7.66 12.51
N ALA A 110 4.01 8.82 11.92
CA ALA A 110 5.03 9.74 12.41
C ALA A 110 4.69 10.32 13.78
N GLU A 111 3.42 10.67 14.01
CA GLU A 111 2.95 11.17 15.31
C GLU A 111 3.07 10.09 16.40
N VAL A 112 2.63 8.87 16.13
CA VAL A 112 2.76 7.73 17.05
C VAL A 112 4.23 7.42 17.33
N ALA A 113 5.08 7.37 16.30
CA ALA A 113 6.51 7.12 16.47
C ALA A 113 7.20 8.19 17.33
N LYS A 114 6.84 9.47 17.14
CA LYS A 114 7.37 10.58 17.96
C LYS A 114 6.89 10.49 19.40
N ALA A 115 5.62 10.16 19.63
CA ALA A 115 5.08 9.96 20.98
C ALA A 115 5.85 8.85 21.72
N ILE A 116 6.05 7.69 21.09
CA ILE A 116 6.82 6.57 21.65
C ILE A 116 8.28 6.96 21.92
N ARG A 117 8.89 7.76 21.02
CA ARG A 117 10.29 8.22 21.18
C ARG A 117 10.48 9.09 22.42
N VAL A 118 9.50 9.92 22.75
CA VAL A 118 9.50 10.81 23.92
C VAL A 118 9.08 10.05 25.18
N GLU A 119 8.14 9.12 25.06
CA GLU A 119 7.69 8.23 26.14
C GLU A 119 8.74 7.16 26.43
N THR A 120 9.76 7.53 27.20
CA THR A 120 10.81 6.59 27.61
C THR A 120 11.42 6.93 28.95
N LYS A 121 11.76 5.89 29.70
CA LYS A 121 12.62 5.97 30.90
C LYS A 121 14.11 5.85 30.58
N PHE A 122 14.46 5.56 29.32
CA PHE A 122 15.83 5.29 28.91
C PHE A 122 16.51 6.54 28.34
N LYS A 123 17.78 6.71 28.65
CA LYS A 123 18.65 7.67 27.92
C LYS A 123 19.15 7.01 26.65
N ALA A 124 18.27 6.88 25.66
CA ALA A 124 18.59 6.29 24.37
C ALA A 124 18.80 7.39 23.33
N ASP A 125 19.99 7.42 22.72
CA ASP A 125 20.29 8.34 21.62
C ASP A 125 19.50 7.97 20.35
N LYS A 126 19.42 6.65 20.11
CA LYS A 126 18.76 6.06 18.95
C LYS A 126 17.58 5.20 19.35
N THR A 127 16.52 5.19 18.55
CA THR A 127 15.35 4.33 18.76
C THR A 127 14.94 3.68 17.44
N PHE A 128 14.62 2.39 17.48
CA PHE A 128 13.97 1.65 16.41
C PHE A 128 12.61 1.16 16.92
N ILE A 129 11.57 1.34 16.11
CA ILE A 129 10.20 0.95 16.44
C ILE A 129 9.68 0.05 15.32
N GLY A 130 9.32 -1.19 15.66
CA GLY A 130 8.63 -2.10 14.78
C GLY A 130 7.13 -2.07 15.05
N PHE A 131 6.33 -1.83 14.02
CA PHE A 131 4.87 -1.77 14.10
C PHE A 131 4.24 -3.02 13.49
N ARG A 132 3.32 -3.63 14.22
CA ARG A 132 2.37 -4.65 13.75
C ARG A 132 0.98 -4.07 13.77
N VAL A 133 0.08 -4.65 13.00
CA VAL A 133 -1.34 -4.29 13.01
C VAL A 133 -2.17 -5.49 13.42
N GLU A 134 -3.21 -5.27 14.21
CA GLU A 134 -4.17 -6.32 14.55
C GLU A 134 -4.75 -6.98 13.29
N GLY A 135 -4.89 -8.30 13.32
CA GLY A 135 -5.37 -9.09 12.19
C GLY A 135 -4.35 -9.28 11.04
N GLN A 136 -3.14 -8.75 11.16
CA GLN A 136 -2.04 -9.06 10.24
C GLN A 136 -1.71 -10.56 10.28
N THR A 137 -1.60 -11.19 9.11
CA THR A 137 -1.22 -12.61 8.97
C THR A 137 0.28 -12.82 8.77
N GLU A 138 0.99 -11.79 8.31
CA GLU A 138 2.43 -11.83 8.10
C GLU A 138 3.22 -11.80 9.41
N LYS A 139 4.29 -12.59 9.50
CA LYS A 139 5.15 -12.65 10.70
C LYS A 139 6.11 -11.46 10.83
N THR A 140 6.34 -10.68 9.78
CA THR A 140 7.24 -9.51 9.79
C THR A 140 6.54 -8.26 10.35
N TYR A 141 7.24 -7.14 10.50
CA TYR A 141 6.58 -5.88 10.83
C TYR A 141 5.77 -5.36 9.62
N TRP A 142 4.63 -4.72 9.89
CA TRP A 142 3.86 -3.99 8.88
C TRP A 142 4.56 -2.68 8.48
N ALA A 143 5.14 -1.98 9.44
CA ALA A 143 5.96 -0.79 9.22
C ALA A 143 7.05 -0.69 10.28
N ASN A 144 8.03 0.17 10.05
CA ASN A 144 9.01 0.53 11.06
C ASN A 144 9.32 2.03 11.03
N ALA A 145 9.77 2.55 12.17
CA ALA A 145 10.34 3.88 12.29
C ALA A 145 11.68 3.83 13.03
N SER A 146 12.56 4.77 12.72
CA SER A 146 13.84 4.95 13.38
C SER A 146 14.12 6.42 13.66
N PHE A 147 14.83 6.66 14.76
CA PHE A 147 15.37 7.97 15.15
C PHE A 147 16.87 7.81 15.29
N ASP A 148 17.62 8.37 14.33
CA ASP A 148 19.09 8.36 14.33
C ASP A 148 19.68 9.56 13.55
N PRO A 149 19.77 10.75 14.17
CA PRO A 149 18.81 11.26 15.17
C PRO A 149 17.45 11.61 14.52
N ASP A 150 17.47 11.84 13.20
CA ASP A 150 16.30 12.20 12.41
C ASP A 150 15.32 11.05 12.28
N TYR A 151 14.04 11.40 12.16
CA TYR A 151 12.97 10.46 11.92
C TYR A 151 13.05 9.89 10.49
N ARG A 152 12.98 8.57 10.39
CA ARG A 152 12.75 7.84 9.13
C ARG A 152 11.78 6.71 9.37
N ALA A 153 10.83 6.51 8.45
CA ALA A 153 9.93 5.37 8.48
C ALA A 153 9.90 4.64 7.14
N SER A 154 9.53 3.37 7.20
CA SER A 154 9.35 2.50 6.05
C SER A 154 8.10 1.65 6.26
N LEU A 155 7.20 1.73 5.28
CA LEU A 155 6.08 0.82 5.15
C LEU A 155 6.57 -0.48 4.48
N ILE A 156 6.25 -1.62 5.08
CA ILE A 156 6.62 -2.96 4.60
C ILE A 156 5.39 -3.68 4.05
N GLY A 157 4.24 -3.58 4.71
CA GLY A 157 2.99 -4.22 4.30
C GLY A 157 2.08 -3.31 3.47
N VAL A 158 0.79 -3.67 3.40
CA VAL A 158 -0.22 -2.91 2.66
C VAL A 158 -0.47 -1.55 3.32
N SER A 159 -0.53 -0.48 2.52
CA SER A 159 -0.84 0.86 3.04
C SER A 159 -2.26 0.93 3.61
N ALA A 160 -2.54 1.91 4.48
CA ALA A 160 -3.90 2.11 4.99
C ALA A 160 -4.92 2.34 3.85
N GLN A 161 -4.53 3.09 2.81
CA GLN A 161 -5.37 3.36 1.65
C GLN A 161 -5.60 2.10 0.81
N ASP A 162 -4.53 1.39 0.44
CA ASP A 162 -4.64 0.18 -0.38
C ASP A 162 -5.45 -0.90 0.33
N PHE A 163 -5.30 -1.01 1.66
CA PHE A 163 -6.10 -1.93 2.46
C PHE A 163 -7.59 -1.61 2.36
N GLN A 164 -7.99 -0.33 2.40
CA GLN A 164 -9.39 0.05 2.19
C GLN A 164 -9.85 -0.28 0.77
N THR A 165 -9.02 -0.01 -0.24
CA THR A 165 -9.33 -0.37 -1.64
C THR A 165 -9.54 -1.87 -1.80
N LEU A 166 -8.67 -2.70 -1.23
CA LEU A 166 -8.80 -4.17 -1.26
C LEU A 166 -10.03 -4.64 -0.47
N ARG A 167 -10.35 -4.01 0.67
CA ARG A 167 -11.56 -4.31 1.46
C ARG A 167 -12.86 -3.92 0.78
N ALA A 168 -12.85 -2.91 -0.06
CA ALA A 168 -14.02 -2.47 -0.82
C ALA A 168 -14.15 -3.14 -2.20
N MET A 169 -13.29 -4.13 -2.50
CA MET A 169 -13.28 -4.78 -3.81
C MET A 169 -14.58 -5.52 -4.09
N ASP A 170 -15.19 -5.24 -5.25
CA ASP A 170 -16.36 -5.96 -5.71
C ASP A 170 -15.98 -7.31 -6.31
N LEU A 171 -16.20 -8.38 -5.53
CA LEU A 171 -15.94 -9.74 -5.96
C LEU A 171 -17.11 -10.40 -6.70
N LYS A 172 -18.18 -9.66 -7.05
CA LYS A 172 -19.29 -10.18 -7.87
C LYS A 172 -18.86 -10.54 -9.28
N ALA A 173 -17.76 -9.97 -9.77
CA ALA A 173 -17.16 -10.29 -11.07
C ALA A 173 -16.59 -11.72 -11.15
N TYR A 174 -16.53 -12.47 -10.05
CA TYR A 174 -16.07 -13.85 -10.00
C TYR A 174 -17.25 -14.82 -9.89
N PRO A 175 -17.90 -15.21 -11.00
CA PRO A 175 -18.90 -16.28 -10.97
C PRO A 175 -18.23 -17.58 -10.52
N ASN A 176 -18.89 -18.35 -9.66
CA ASN A 176 -18.35 -19.57 -9.06
C ASN A 176 -17.09 -19.35 -8.19
N ARG A 177 -17.01 -18.20 -7.52
CA ARG A 177 -16.01 -17.96 -6.47
C ARG A 177 -16.15 -19.00 -5.36
N ILE A 178 -15.03 -19.59 -4.98
CA ILE A 178 -14.92 -20.56 -3.87
C ILE A 178 -14.50 -19.82 -2.60
N GLY A 179 -13.52 -18.93 -2.70
CA GLY A 179 -13.02 -18.17 -1.56
C GLY A 179 -12.17 -16.98 -1.96
N SER A 180 -11.87 -16.14 -0.99
CA SER A 180 -10.95 -15.01 -1.14
C SER A 180 -10.15 -14.81 0.14
N TRP A 181 -8.91 -14.35 0.02
CA TRP A 181 -7.97 -14.18 1.14
C TRP A 181 -7.08 -12.97 0.91
N LEU A 182 -6.73 -12.25 1.97
CA LEU A 182 -5.83 -11.09 1.88
C LEU A 182 -4.40 -11.49 2.24
N ARG A 183 -3.45 -11.23 1.34
CA ARG A 183 -2.02 -11.23 1.63
C ARG A 183 -1.61 -9.82 2.06
N ASP A 184 -1.05 -9.69 3.25
CA ASP A 184 -0.76 -8.39 3.89
C ASP A 184 0.73 -8.00 3.86
N GLY A 185 1.52 -8.66 3.00
CA GLY A 185 2.94 -8.39 2.81
C GLY A 185 3.23 -7.24 1.84
N ALA A 186 4.50 -7.12 1.42
CA ALA A 186 5.00 -6.04 0.54
C ALA A 186 4.33 -5.96 -0.82
N LEU A 187 3.79 -7.07 -1.32
CA LEU A 187 3.00 -7.13 -2.54
C LEU A 187 1.55 -7.45 -2.21
N GLY A 188 0.99 -6.83 -1.16
CA GLY A 188 -0.31 -7.26 -0.67
C GLY A 188 -1.43 -7.10 -1.69
N HIS A 189 -2.28 -8.12 -1.71
CA HIS A 189 -3.31 -8.34 -2.73
C HIS A 189 -4.40 -9.25 -2.16
N VAL A 190 -5.56 -9.25 -2.81
CA VAL A 190 -6.59 -10.25 -2.55
C VAL A 190 -6.39 -11.41 -3.50
N MET A 191 -6.19 -12.60 -2.95
CA MET A 191 -6.26 -13.87 -3.68
C MET A 191 -7.72 -14.26 -3.83
N VAL A 192 -8.19 -14.53 -5.04
CA VAL A 192 -9.57 -14.96 -5.31
C VAL A 192 -9.54 -16.31 -6.02
N LEU A 193 -9.98 -17.37 -5.33
CA LEU A 193 -10.12 -18.69 -5.92
C LEU A 193 -11.51 -18.84 -6.53
N TYR A 194 -11.55 -19.26 -7.78
CA TYR A 194 -12.79 -19.53 -8.50
C TYR A 194 -12.62 -20.73 -9.44
N LYS A 195 -13.76 -21.32 -9.83
CA LYS A 195 -13.79 -22.41 -10.80
C LYS A 195 -14.22 -21.88 -12.17
N GLN A 196 -13.45 -22.18 -13.20
CA GLN A 196 -13.77 -21.87 -14.59
C GLN A 196 -13.80 -23.16 -15.40
N LYS A 197 -15.01 -23.59 -15.80
CA LYS A 197 -15.26 -24.91 -16.39
C LYS A 197 -14.74 -26.01 -15.44
N ASP A 198 -13.78 -26.82 -15.88
CA ASP A 198 -13.17 -27.90 -15.10
C ASP A 198 -11.84 -27.54 -14.45
N LYS A 199 -11.39 -26.28 -14.58
CA LYS A 199 -10.11 -25.81 -14.01
C LYS A 199 -10.35 -24.86 -12.82
N TYR A 200 -9.40 -24.85 -11.90
CA TYR A 200 -9.35 -23.90 -10.81
C TYR A 200 -8.36 -22.79 -11.14
N ALA A 201 -8.67 -21.57 -10.74
CA ALA A 201 -7.78 -20.43 -10.91
C ALA A 201 -7.77 -19.56 -9.65
N ILE A 202 -6.61 -19.00 -9.34
CA ILE A 202 -6.45 -17.97 -8.33
C ILE A 202 -6.00 -16.68 -9.02
N ASP A 203 -6.82 -15.63 -8.90
CA ASP A 203 -6.43 -14.28 -9.26
C ASP A 203 -5.80 -13.59 -8.04
N SER A 204 -4.58 -13.05 -8.20
CA SER A 204 -3.95 -12.12 -7.27
C SER A 204 -4.29 -10.70 -7.70
N VAL A 205 -5.23 -10.06 -7.02
CA VAL A 205 -5.77 -8.74 -7.38
C VAL A 205 -5.18 -7.65 -6.49
N PHE A 206 -4.46 -6.71 -7.10
CA PHE A 206 -3.78 -5.62 -6.40
C PHE A 206 -4.69 -4.39 -6.26
N ALA A 207 -4.39 -3.51 -5.30
CA ALA A 207 -5.15 -2.29 -5.07
C ALA A 207 -5.19 -1.35 -6.30
N SER A 208 -4.18 -1.43 -7.16
CA SER A 208 -4.13 -0.71 -8.44
C SER A 208 -5.13 -1.20 -9.48
N GLY A 209 -5.83 -2.31 -9.22
CA GLY A 209 -6.71 -3.00 -10.17
C GLY A 209 -6.01 -3.99 -11.09
N GLY A 210 -4.68 -4.01 -11.11
CA GLY A 210 -3.91 -5.04 -11.81
C GLY A 210 -4.15 -6.43 -11.22
N LYS A 211 -4.00 -7.47 -12.03
CA LYS A 211 -4.14 -8.86 -11.56
C LYS A 211 -3.18 -9.82 -12.25
N ASN A 212 -2.79 -10.87 -11.53
CA ASN A 212 -2.10 -12.05 -12.06
C ASN A 212 -2.99 -13.27 -11.85
N THR A 213 -3.10 -14.14 -12.86
CA THR A 213 -3.91 -15.36 -12.80
C THR A 213 -3.02 -16.58 -12.84
N GLN A 214 -3.17 -17.48 -11.87
CA GLN A 214 -2.53 -18.79 -11.85
C GLN A 214 -3.59 -19.90 -11.89
N HIS A 215 -3.27 -21.00 -12.57
CA HIS A 215 -4.19 -22.12 -12.79
C HIS A 215 -3.73 -23.34 -12.01
N TYR A 216 -4.69 -24.13 -11.53
CA TYR A 216 -4.45 -25.25 -10.63
C TYR A 216 -5.24 -26.48 -11.02
N VAL A 217 -4.69 -27.64 -10.69
CA VAL A 217 -5.40 -28.92 -10.66
C VAL A 217 -5.97 -29.11 -9.26
N GLY A 218 -7.29 -29.29 -9.17
CA GLY A 218 -7.99 -29.43 -7.89
C GLY A 218 -8.21 -30.90 -7.51
N LYS A 219 -7.92 -31.24 -6.26
CA LYS A 219 -8.24 -32.55 -5.66
C LYS A 219 -9.02 -32.35 -4.37
N LYS A 220 -10.22 -32.94 -4.28
CA LYS A 220 -10.99 -32.98 -3.04
C LYS A 220 -10.28 -33.85 -2.01
N LEU A 221 -10.22 -33.36 -0.78
CA LEU A 221 -9.66 -34.05 0.37
C LEU A 221 -10.78 -34.79 1.15
N PRO A 222 -10.45 -35.85 1.91
CA PRO A 222 -11.44 -36.63 2.65
C PRO A 222 -12.23 -35.83 3.69
N ASP A 223 -11.64 -34.76 4.23
CA ASP A 223 -12.25 -33.85 5.19
C ASP A 223 -13.14 -32.77 4.55
N GLY A 224 -13.32 -32.81 3.23
CA GLY A 224 -14.07 -31.83 2.46
C GLY A 224 -13.23 -30.63 1.98
N GLY A 225 -11.95 -30.56 2.34
CA GLY A 225 -11.02 -29.55 1.83
C GLY A 225 -10.74 -29.70 0.33
N LEU A 226 -10.06 -28.69 -0.23
CA LEU A 226 -9.65 -28.65 -1.63
C LEU A 226 -8.15 -28.39 -1.72
N ARG A 227 -7.40 -29.37 -2.20
CA ARG A 227 -6.00 -29.20 -2.60
C ARG A 227 -5.92 -28.65 -4.02
N LEU A 228 -4.99 -27.73 -4.24
CA LEU A 228 -4.72 -27.05 -5.50
C LEU A 228 -3.23 -27.21 -5.81
N ASP A 229 -2.92 -28.05 -6.78
CA ASP A 229 -1.55 -28.27 -7.25
C ASP A 229 -1.29 -27.41 -8.49
N ASP A 230 -0.14 -26.73 -8.50
CA ASP A 230 0.35 -26.01 -9.68
C ASP A 230 0.98 -27.04 -10.64
N PRO A 231 0.42 -27.26 -11.84
CA PRO A 231 0.96 -28.25 -12.78
C PRO A 231 2.30 -27.83 -13.38
N GLU A 232 2.72 -26.58 -13.22
CA GLU A 232 3.97 -26.03 -13.76
C GLU A 232 5.10 -25.96 -12.71
N SER A 233 4.81 -26.28 -11.45
CA SER A 233 5.78 -26.18 -10.34
C SER A 233 6.41 -27.53 -10.00
N ASP A 234 7.74 -27.59 -10.06
CA ASP A 234 8.54 -28.74 -9.61
C ASP A 234 8.87 -28.67 -8.09
N PHE A 235 8.48 -27.60 -7.40
CA PHE A 235 8.90 -27.32 -6.02
C PHE A 235 7.99 -27.94 -4.95
N ASN A 236 7.05 -28.81 -5.35
CA ASN A 236 6.07 -29.46 -4.46
C ASN A 236 5.24 -28.47 -3.60
N GLU A 237 5.21 -27.20 -3.99
CA GLU A 237 4.39 -26.16 -3.37
C GLU A 237 2.94 -26.29 -3.86
N HIS A 238 2.00 -26.21 -2.93
CA HIS A 238 0.58 -26.30 -3.25
C HIS A 238 -0.26 -25.52 -2.25
N TYR A 239 -1.51 -25.25 -2.64
CA TYR A 239 -2.48 -24.65 -1.74
C TYR A 239 -3.48 -25.69 -1.24
N VAL A 240 -3.98 -25.48 -0.02
CA VAL A 240 -5.12 -26.21 0.53
C VAL A 240 -6.14 -25.21 1.06
N VAL A 241 -7.37 -25.30 0.58
CA VAL A 241 -8.53 -24.69 1.23
C VAL A 241 -9.06 -25.69 2.24
N ASP A 242 -8.91 -25.41 3.53
CA ASP A 242 -9.37 -26.31 4.59
C ASP A 242 -10.90 -26.24 4.77
N ALA A 243 -11.45 -27.13 5.59
CA ALA A 243 -12.89 -27.18 5.87
C ALA A 243 -13.46 -25.91 6.52
N SER A 244 -12.61 -25.07 7.13
CA SER A 244 -13.00 -23.76 7.67
C SER A 244 -12.93 -22.64 6.63
N GLY A 245 -12.47 -22.95 5.42
CA GLY A 245 -12.28 -22.01 4.32
C GLY A 245 -10.97 -21.22 4.40
N ASN A 246 -10.04 -21.56 5.30
CA ASN A 246 -8.74 -20.91 5.30
C ASN A 246 -7.92 -21.40 4.10
N LEU A 247 -7.10 -20.51 3.54
CA LEU A 247 -6.11 -20.88 2.52
C LEU A 247 -4.78 -21.14 3.20
N GLN A 248 -4.25 -22.34 3.00
CA GLN A 248 -2.96 -22.75 3.49
C GLN A 248 -1.97 -22.89 2.33
N GLY A 249 -0.79 -22.29 2.46
CA GLY A 249 0.35 -22.56 1.58
C GLY A 249 1.22 -23.65 2.18
N TRP A 250 1.47 -24.71 1.41
CA TRP A 250 2.25 -25.87 1.81
C TRP A 250 3.51 -25.98 0.95
N GLY A 251 4.63 -26.29 1.59
CA GLY A 251 5.88 -26.67 0.94
C GLY A 251 6.47 -27.91 1.61
N GLU A 252 7.72 -28.25 1.29
CA GLU A 252 8.40 -29.44 1.85
C GLU A 252 8.45 -29.46 3.39
N SER A 253 8.56 -28.28 4.02
CA SER A 253 8.61 -28.13 5.47
C SER A 253 7.22 -28.04 6.14
N GLY A 254 6.14 -28.27 5.39
CA GLY A 254 4.76 -28.16 5.87
C GLY A 254 4.12 -26.81 5.55
N VAL A 255 3.14 -26.41 6.38
CA VAL A 255 2.40 -25.15 6.22
C VAL A 255 3.31 -23.96 6.49
N TYR A 256 3.57 -23.14 5.47
CA TYR A 256 4.33 -21.90 5.61
C TYR A 256 3.43 -20.66 5.74
N MET A 257 2.15 -20.78 5.38
CA MET A 257 1.17 -19.68 5.40
C MET A 257 -0.22 -20.21 5.70
N THR A 258 -0.98 -19.48 6.53
CA THR A 258 -2.43 -19.68 6.68
C THR A 258 -3.12 -18.32 6.61
N LEU A 259 -4.11 -18.19 5.73
CA LEU A 259 -4.92 -16.97 5.59
C LEU A 259 -6.39 -17.27 5.92
N PRO A 260 -7.02 -16.49 6.80
CA PRO A 260 -8.44 -16.63 7.07
C PRO A 260 -9.29 -16.10 5.89
N PRO A 261 -10.51 -16.61 5.69
CA PRO A 261 -11.43 -16.10 4.69
C PRO A 261 -11.56 -14.58 4.76
N PHE A 262 -11.22 -13.91 3.66
CA PHE A 262 -11.40 -12.49 3.48
C PHE A 262 -12.76 -12.19 2.90
N LYS A 263 -13.57 -11.45 3.65
CA LYS A 263 -14.87 -10.93 3.21
C LYS A 263 -14.74 -9.42 2.99
N PRO A 264 -14.79 -8.95 1.74
CA PRO A 264 -14.92 -7.53 1.44
C PRO A 264 -16.13 -6.95 2.17
N VAL A 265 -16.05 -5.68 2.57
CA VAL A 265 -17.21 -4.96 3.08
C VAL A 265 -18.11 -4.71 1.87
N GLN A 266 -19.26 -5.39 1.82
CA GLN A 266 -20.29 -5.18 0.80
C GLN A 266 -21.19 -4.01 1.18
#